data_AF-A0A1C0U9E9-F1
#
_entry.id   AF-A0A1C0U9E9-F1
#
_cell.length_a   1.000
_cell.length_b   1.000
_cell.length_c   1.000
_cell.angle_alpha   90.00
_cell.angle_beta   90.00
_cell.angle_gamma   90.00
#
_symmetry.space_group_name_H-M   'P 1'
#
loop_
_entity.id
_entity.type
_entity.pdbx_description
1 polymer ?
#
loop_
_entity_poly.entity_id
_entity_poly.type
_entity_poly.pdbx_seq_one_letter_code
_entity_poly.pdbx_strand_id
1 'polypeptide(L)'
;MSTSVLEEIPVGIPLPWPTNIPPNGWVKCNGAIFDKSLYPKLAEVYPSGRLPDLRGEFIRGWDDGRGVDVGRYLLSNQLADIARHNHRLGRMWSNSSAGADGLGTPSCILNSVTKDANYGFDGRGLGIATGIGSGGSGYMDDAILASAGTETRPRNVAFNYIVRIA
;
A
#
# COMPACT_ATOMS: atom_id res chain seq x y z
N MET A 1 -14.32 -3.55 -46.62
CA MET A 1 -15.11 -3.21 -45.41
C MET A 1 -14.11 -3.01 -44.28
N SER A 2 -13.83 -1.75 -43.92
CA SER A 2 -12.89 -1.39 -42.85
C SER A 2 -13.70 -0.69 -41.76
N THR A 3 -14.46 -1.47 -41.00
CA THR A 3 -14.92 -1.04 -39.67
C THR A 3 -13.66 -0.92 -38.82
N SER A 4 -13.32 0.31 -38.46
CA SER A 4 -12.05 0.61 -37.81
C SER A 4 -11.98 -0.13 -36.47
N VAL A 5 -10.82 -0.69 -36.15
CA VAL A 5 -10.50 -1.39 -34.89
C VAL A 5 -10.86 -0.60 -33.61
N LEU A 6 -11.20 0.69 -33.72
CA LEU A 6 -11.69 1.54 -32.65
C LEU A 6 -13.15 1.24 -32.24
N GLU A 7 -13.98 0.68 -33.12
CA GLU A 7 -15.37 0.32 -32.79
C GLU A 7 -15.46 -0.89 -31.85
N GLU A 8 -14.40 -1.71 -31.76
CA GLU A 8 -14.40 -2.95 -30.97
C GLU A 8 -14.14 -2.71 -29.48
N ILE A 9 -13.62 -1.55 -29.08
CA ILE A 9 -13.30 -1.27 -27.67
C ILE A 9 -14.32 -0.27 -27.09
N PRO A 10 -15.13 -0.65 -26.09
CA PRO A 10 -16.08 0.25 -25.44
C PRO A 10 -15.43 1.53 -24.89
N VAL A 11 -16.18 2.63 -24.94
CA VAL A 11 -15.76 3.94 -24.37
C VAL A 11 -15.50 3.77 -22.87
N GLY A 12 -14.40 4.37 -22.39
CA GLY A 12 -14.07 4.44 -20.97
C GLY A 12 -13.32 3.26 -20.36
N ILE A 13 -13.03 2.19 -21.11
CA ILE A 13 -12.15 1.12 -20.61
C ILE A 13 -10.71 1.64 -20.51
N PRO A 14 -10.06 1.59 -19.33
CA PRO A 14 -8.66 1.93 -19.19
C PRO A 14 -7.78 0.82 -19.77
N LEU A 15 -6.95 1.16 -20.74
CA LEU A 15 -6.01 0.23 -21.38
C LEU A 15 -4.56 0.67 -21.19
N PRO A 16 -3.61 -0.28 -20.99
CA PRO A 16 -2.20 0.04 -20.94
C PRO A 16 -1.69 0.49 -22.32
N TRP A 17 -0.96 1.61 -22.34
CA TRP A 17 -0.39 2.23 -23.54
C TRP A 17 1.10 2.53 -23.34
N PRO A 18 1.97 2.09 -24.27
CA PRO A 18 3.42 2.10 -24.06
C PRO A 18 4.09 3.47 -24.21
N THR A 19 3.43 4.45 -24.86
CA THR A 19 4.05 5.77 -25.12
C THR A 19 3.41 6.87 -24.29
N ASN A 20 4.08 8.01 -24.19
CA ASN A 20 3.57 9.19 -23.48
C ASN A 20 2.52 9.98 -24.27
N ILE A 21 2.26 9.66 -25.54
CA ILE A 21 1.29 10.33 -26.40
C ILE A 21 0.22 9.30 -26.78
N PRO A 22 -1.03 9.42 -26.27
CA PRO A 22 -2.13 8.56 -26.69
C PRO A 22 -2.43 8.73 -28.19
N PRO A 23 -2.98 7.70 -28.84
CA PRO A 23 -3.49 7.84 -30.21
C PRO A 23 -4.70 8.78 -30.26
N ASN A 24 -5.03 9.29 -31.45
CA ASN A 24 -6.19 10.15 -31.65
C ASN A 24 -7.48 9.48 -31.16
N GLY A 25 -8.34 10.21 -30.45
CA GLY A 25 -9.55 9.68 -29.84
C GLY A 25 -9.35 9.02 -28.46
N TRP A 26 -8.13 9.07 -27.93
CA TRP A 26 -7.80 8.56 -26.60
C TRP A 26 -7.17 9.63 -25.72
N VAL A 27 -7.39 9.50 -24.42
CA VAL A 27 -6.81 10.40 -23.40
C VAL A 27 -6.29 9.59 -22.23
N LYS A 28 -5.38 10.17 -21.44
CA LYS A 28 -4.81 9.50 -20.26
C LYS A 28 -5.78 9.54 -19.08
N CYS A 29 -5.78 8.49 -18.27
CA CYS A 29 -6.40 8.47 -16.94
C CYS A 29 -5.50 9.16 -15.91
N ASN A 30 -5.46 10.50 -15.95
CA ASN A 30 -4.59 11.34 -15.12
C ASN A 30 -5.37 12.33 -14.24
N GLY A 31 -6.63 12.03 -13.93
CA GLY A 31 -7.48 12.95 -13.15
C GLY A 31 -8.10 14.09 -13.95
N ALA A 32 -7.95 14.11 -15.27
CA ALA A 32 -8.48 15.18 -16.12
C ALA A 32 -10.01 15.27 -16.09
N ILE A 33 -10.51 16.51 -16.15
CA ILE A 33 -11.93 16.82 -16.35
C ILE A 33 -12.23 16.76 -17.85
N PHE A 34 -13.43 16.30 -18.22
CA PHE A 34 -13.91 16.29 -19.59
C PHE A 34 -15.32 16.90 -19.69
N ASP A 35 -15.66 17.40 -20.88
CA ASP A 35 -17.00 17.90 -21.17
C ASP A 35 -17.96 16.74 -21.43
N LYS A 36 -18.92 16.56 -20.52
CA LYS A 36 -19.94 15.50 -20.60
C LYS A 36 -20.88 15.67 -21.80
N SER A 37 -21.08 16.89 -22.26
CA SER A 37 -21.95 17.18 -23.42
C SER A 37 -21.25 16.79 -24.72
N LEU A 38 -19.93 16.99 -24.79
CA LEU A 38 -19.12 16.60 -25.94
C LEU A 38 -18.85 15.09 -25.97
N TYR A 39 -18.73 14.45 -24.80
CA TYR A 39 -18.42 13.03 -24.65
C TYR A 39 -19.49 12.29 -23.83
N PRO A 40 -20.74 12.17 -24.33
CA PRO A 40 -21.86 11.61 -23.58
C PRO A 40 -21.65 10.13 -23.20
N LYS A 41 -21.09 9.33 -24.12
CA LYS A 41 -20.76 7.91 -23.82
C LYS A 41 -19.71 7.77 -22.72
N LEU A 42 -18.77 8.70 -22.62
CA LEU A 42 -17.78 8.71 -21.55
C LEU A 42 -18.42 9.16 -20.23
N ALA A 43 -19.41 10.05 -20.28
CA ALA A 43 -20.17 10.48 -19.12
C ALA A 43 -21.08 9.37 -18.55
N GLU A 44 -21.53 8.41 -19.36
CA GLU A 44 -22.26 7.23 -18.86
C GLU A 44 -21.41 6.37 -17.92
N VAL A 45 -20.12 6.22 -18.22
CA VAL A 45 -19.18 5.39 -17.44
C VAL A 45 -18.39 6.18 -16.39
N TYR A 46 -18.18 7.49 -16.59
CA TYR A 46 -17.59 8.41 -15.61
C TYR A 46 -18.52 9.62 -15.34
N PRO A 47 -19.61 9.45 -14.56
CA PRO A 47 -20.67 10.47 -14.39
C PRO A 47 -20.20 11.78 -13.74
N SER A 48 -19.10 11.74 -13.01
CA SER A 48 -18.48 12.92 -12.38
C SER A 48 -17.94 13.92 -13.40
N GLY A 49 -17.75 13.53 -14.67
CA GLY A 49 -17.05 14.34 -15.68
C GLY A 49 -15.55 14.40 -15.44
N ARG A 50 -14.99 13.47 -14.65
CA ARG A 50 -13.57 13.39 -14.35
C ARG A 50 -13.09 11.94 -14.47
N LEU A 51 -11.97 11.76 -15.17
CA LEU A 51 -11.29 10.46 -15.25
C LEU A 51 -10.59 10.14 -13.92
N PRO A 52 -10.43 8.86 -13.57
CA PRO A 52 -9.57 8.48 -12.45
C PRO A 52 -8.12 8.91 -12.74
N ASP A 53 -7.37 9.19 -11.67
CA ASP A 53 -5.92 9.32 -11.76
C ASP A 53 -5.30 7.96 -11.45
N LEU A 54 -4.88 7.24 -12.48
CA LEU A 54 -4.35 5.87 -12.37
C LEU A 54 -2.82 5.82 -12.40
N ARG A 55 -2.16 6.97 -12.28
CA ARG A 55 -0.68 7.03 -12.27
C ARG A 55 -0.16 6.40 -10.99
N GLY A 56 0.49 5.23 -11.12
CA GLY A 56 1.03 4.48 -9.98
C GLY A 56 0.03 3.55 -9.30
N GLU A 57 -1.19 3.45 -9.83
CA GLU A 57 -2.26 2.64 -9.23
C GLU A 57 -2.36 1.25 -9.88
N PHE A 58 -2.80 0.27 -9.08
CA PHE A 58 -3.22 -1.04 -9.58
C PHE A 58 -4.74 -1.10 -9.71
N ILE A 59 -5.25 -1.55 -10.86
CA ILE A 59 -6.67 -1.84 -11.03
C ILE A 59 -6.95 -3.23 -10.44
N ARG A 60 -7.94 -3.32 -9.56
CA ARG A 60 -8.46 -4.58 -9.01
C ARG A 60 -9.90 -4.82 -9.43
N GLY A 61 -10.31 -6.09 -9.40
CA GLY A 61 -11.72 -6.44 -9.53
C GLY A 61 -12.54 -5.88 -8.36
N TRP A 62 -13.73 -5.36 -8.68
CA TRP A 62 -14.72 -4.98 -7.67
C TRP A 62 -15.35 -6.25 -7.06
N ASP A 63 -15.58 -6.23 -5.76
CA ASP A 63 -16.10 -7.37 -5.01
C ASP A 63 -17.53 -7.76 -5.41
N ASP A 64 -18.35 -6.76 -5.79
CA ASP A 64 -19.74 -6.93 -6.24
C ASP A 64 -20.56 -7.90 -5.35
N GLY A 65 -20.38 -7.79 -4.03
CA GLY A 65 -21.13 -8.58 -3.05
C GLY A 65 -20.59 -9.98 -2.77
N ARG A 66 -19.42 -10.36 -3.30
CA ARG A 66 -18.77 -11.64 -2.98
C ARG A 66 -18.33 -11.73 -1.51
N GLY A 67 -18.13 -10.62 -0.83
CA GLY A 67 -17.78 -10.54 0.59
C GLY A 67 -16.28 -10.61 0.89
N VAL A 68 -15.41 -10.45 -0.11
CA VAL A 68 -13.95 -10.46 0.06
C VAL A 68 -13.41 -9.05 0.37
N ASP A 69 -14.00 -8.01 -0.23
CA ASP A 69 -13.61 -6.60 -0.04
C ASP A 69 -14.84 -5.75 0.32
N VAL A 70 -15.36 -6.00 1.53
CA VAL A 70 -16.61 -5.43 2.04
C VAL A 70 -16.47 -3.92 2.22
N GLY A 71 -17.49 -3.18 1.79
CA GLY A 71 -17.54 -1.71 1.88
C GLY A 71 -16.85 -1.00 0.71
N ARG A 72 -16.26 -1.74 -0.23
CA ARG A 72 -15.66 -1.19 -1.45
C ARG A 72 -16.70 -0.86 -2.51
N TYR A 73 -16.55 0.29 -3.17
CA TYR A 73 -17.40 0.71 -4.30
C TYR A 73 -16.56 1.04 -5.54
N LEU A 74 -17.17 0.99 -6.74
CA LEU A 74 -16.50 1.27 -8.01
C LEU A 74 -15.78 2.64 -7.98
N LEU A 75 -14.58 2.69 -8.55
CA LEU A 75 -13.72 3.88 -8.66
C LEU A 75 -13.22 4.49 -7.34
N SER A 76 -13.45 3.85 -6.19
CA SER A 76 -12.81 4.28 -4.93
C SER A 76 -11.30 4.01 -4.96
N ASN A 77 -10.52 4.79 -4.18
CA ASN A 77 -9.09 4.59 -3.95
C ASN A 77 -8.84 3.89 -2.61
N GLN A 78 -7.82 3.04 -2.54
CA GLN A 78 -7.40 2.36 -1.30
C GLN A 78 -5.90 2.55 -1.17
N LEU A 79 -5.44 2.94 0.01
CA LEU A 79 -4.01 3.01 0.28
C LEU A 79 -3.44 1.59 0.35
N ALA A 80 -2.13 1.47 0.19
CA ALA A 80 -1.45 0.22 0.47
C ALA A 80 -1.70 -0.20 1.93
N ASP A 81 -1.82 -1.50 2.15
CA ASP A 81 -2.00 -2.08 3.49
C ASP A 81 -1.17 -3.36 3.61
N ILE A 82 -0.74 -3.68 4.83
CA ILE A 82 -0.02 -4.89 5.17
C ILE A 82 -0.88 -5.67 6.15
N ALA A 83 -1.18 -6.92 5.84
CA ALA A 83 -1.95 -7.77 6.74
C ALA A 83 -1.31 -7.82 8.14
N ARG A 84 -2.17 -7.79 9.16
CA ARG A 84 -1.73 -7.93 10.55
C ARG A 84 -0.93 -9.25 10.69
N HIS A 85 0.26 -9.14 11.25
CA HIS A 85 1.14 -10.26 11.54
C HIS A 85 1.81 -10.07 12.91
N ASN A 86 2.45 -11.12 13.41
CA ASN A 86 3.17 -11.10 14.67
C ASN A 86 4.56 -11.75 14.52
N HIS A 87 5.53 -11.24 15.27
CA HIS A 87 6.84 -11.84 15.41
C HIS A 87 6.93 -12.54 16.77
N ARG A 88 7.46 -13.76 16.78
CA ARG A 88 7.77 -14.49 18.02
C ARG A 88 9.26 -14.38 18.28
N LEU A 89 9.63 -13.74 19.39
CA LEU A 89 11.01 -13.73 19.85
C LEU A 89 11.31 -15.01 20.63
N GLY A 90 12.43 -15.67 20.32
CA GLY A 90 12.97 -16.77 21.11
C GLY A 90 13.58 -16.24 22.41
N ARG A 91 13.52 -17.04 23.49
CA ARG A 91 14.11 -16.66 24.79
C ARG A 91 15.61 -16.44 24.61
N MET A 92 16.07 -15.20 24.74
CA MET A 92 17.50 -14.85 24.70
C MET A 92 18.13 -15.27 26.03
N TRP A 93 18.98 -16.31 26.00
CA TRP A 93 19.74 -16.76 27.18
C TRP A 93 21.07 -16.02 27.23
N SER A 94 21.33 -15.27 28.31
CA SER A 94 22.67 -14.72 28.60
C SER A 94 23.48 -15.76 29.34
N ASN A 95 24.67 -16.13 28.83
CA ASN A 95 25.61 -16.99 29.54
C ASN A 95 26.47 -16.19 30.55
N SER A 96 25.86 -15.22 31.24
CA SER A 96 26.56 -14.54 32.32
C SER A 96 26.54 -15.44 33.55
N SER A 97 27.71 -15.89 33.98
CA SER A 97 27.95 -16.60 35.25
C SER A 97 27.66 -15.77 36.50
N ALA A 98 27.07 -14.58 36.35
CA ALA A 98 26.56 -13.77 37.44
C ALA A 98 25.21 -14.38 37.86
N GLY A 99 25.09 -14.73 39.15
CA GLY A 99 23.89 -15.34 39.72
C GLY A 99 22.61 -14.57 39.39
N ALA A 100 21.47 -15.22 39.61
CA ALA A 100 20.12 -14.77 39.24
C ALA A 100 19.63 -13.45 39.91
N ASP A 101 20.52 -12.63 40.46
CA ASP A 101 20.22 -11.39 41.17
C ASP A 101 20.28 -10.17 40.24
N GLY A 102 19.65 -10.26 39.07
CA GLY A 102 19.60 -9.11 38.15
C GLY A 102 18.74 -9.25 36.92
N LEU A 103 18.16 -10.42 36.66
CA LEU A 103 17.22 -10.61 35.56
C LEU A 103 15.92 -11.20 36.10
N GLY A 104 14.99 -10.31 36.43
CA GLY A 104 13.62 -10.68 36.73
C GLY A 104 13.06 -11.51 35.59
N THR A 105 12.56 -12.70 35.90
CA THR A 105 11.70 -13.46 34.98
C THR A 105 10.44 -12.65 34.78
N PRO A 106 10.17 -12.06 33.59
CA PRO A 106 8.89 -11.45 33.39
C PRO A 106 7.90 -12.59 33.11
N SER A 107 6.95 -12.79 34.02
CA SER A 107 5.81 -13.70 33.84
C SER A 107 4.75 -13.16 32.87
N CYS A 108 5.01 -12.00 32.25
CA CYS A 108 4.15 -11.38 31.24
C CYS A 108 4.99 -10.67 30.18
N ILE A 109 4.47 -10.61 28.95
CA ILE A 109 4.96 -9.66 27.94
C ILE A 109 4.52 -8.28 28.41
N LEU A 110 5.47 -7.44 28.82
CA LEU A 110 5.19 -6.05 29.13
C LEU A 110 4.94 -5.31 27.81
N ASN A 111 3.69 -4.93 27.55
CA ASN A 111 3.40 -3.81 26.65
C ASN A 111 3.76 -2.51 27.39
N SER A 112 5.05 -2.34 27.66
CA SER A 112 5.56 -1.15 28.31
C SER A 112 6.73 -0.65 27.48
N VAL A 113 6.50 0.49 26.85
CA VAL A 113 7.57 1.45 26.60
C VAL A 113 8.31 1.62 27.93
N THR A 114 9.64 1.57 27.92
CA THR A 114 10.59 1.64 29.06
C THR A 114 11.02 0.28 29.65
N LYS A 115 12.33 -0.01 29.84
CA LYS A 115 13.45 0.85 30.28
C LYS A 115 14.80 0.38 29.71
N ASP A 116 15.58 1.33 29.19
CA ASP A 116 16.90 1.66 29.73
C ASP A 116 16.88 3.16 30.06
N ALA A 117 17.04 3.53 31.33
CA ALA A 117 16.72 4.87 31.85
C ALA A 117 17.78 5.95 31.58
N ASN A 118 18.86 5.63 30.84
CA ASN A 118 20.04 6.50 30.75
C ASN A 118 20.24 7.18 29.39
N TYR A 119 19.50 6.81 28.33
CA TYR A 119 19.90 7.16 26.95
C TYR A 119 18.95 8.10 26.17
N GLY A 120 18.00 8.74 26.86
CA GLY A 120 17.15 9.76 26.23
C GLY A 120 16.19 9.21 25.18
N PHE A 121 15.24 10.05 24.76
CA PHE A 121 14.14 9.67 23.89
C PHE A 121 14.61 9.53 22.42
N ASP A 122 14.49 8.36 21.80
CA ASP A 122 14.46 8.26 20.33
C ASP A 122 13.00 8.31 19.86
N GLY A 123 12.68 9.28 19.00
CA GLY A 123 11.33 9.61 18.57
C GLY A 123 10.77 8.71 17.45
N ARG A 124 11.31 7.50 17.26
CA ARG A 124 11.10 6.68 16.04
C ARG A 124 10.11 5.51 16.15
N GLY A 125 9.48 5.24 17.30
CA GLY A 125 8.33 4.30 17.39
C GLY A 125 8.46 3.14 18.37
N LEU A 126 7.41 2.29 18.41
CA LEU A 126 7.16 1.21 19.39
C LEU A 126 8.28 0.15 19.43
N GLY A 127 9.03 0.09 20.53
CA GLY A 127 10.03 -0.96 20.79
C GLY A 127 9.57 -1.95 21.88
N ILE A 128 9.90 -3.25 21.70
CA ILE A 128 9.82 -4.27 22.76
C ILE A 128 11.15 -4.25 23.53
N ALA A 129 11.11 -3.92 24.83
CA ALA A 129 12.27 -4.09 25.69
C ALA A 129 12.38 -5.55 26.14
N THR A 130 13.39 -6.29 25.65
CA THR A 130 13.79 -7.57 26.23
C THR A 130 14.77 -7.30 27.37
N GLY A 131 14.54 -7.83 28.57
CA GLY A 131 15.49 -7.70 29.67
C GLY A 131 16.80 -8.40 29.31
N ILE A 132 17.87 -7.63 29.12
CA ILE A 132 19.19 -8.14 28.76
C ILE A 132 20.08 -8.06 29.99
N GLY A 133 20.79 -9.14 30.31
CA GLY A 133 21.69 -9.18 31.47
C GLY A 133 22.79 -8.14 31.39
N SER A 134 23.51 -7.95 32.50
CA SER A 134 24.67 -7.06 32.57
C SER A 134 25.63 -7.34 31.39
N GLY A 135 25.68 -6.41 30.43
CA GLY A 135 26.55 -6.47 29.24
C GLY A 135 25.89 -6.92 27.94
N GLY A 136 24.57 -7.11 27.87
CA GLY A 136 23.90 -7.47 26.62
C GLY A 136 23.32 -6.26 25.86
N SER A 137 23.65 -6.14 24.58
CA SER A 137 23.02 -5.18 23.65
C SER A 137 21.94 -5.88 22.82
N GLY A 138 20.73 -5.33 22.83
CA GLY A 138 19.61 -5.79 22.01
C GLY A 138 19.17 -4.64 21.13
N TYR A 139 19.26 -4.84 19.82
CA TYR A 139 18.92 -3.84 18.82
C TYR A 139 17.74 -4.38 18.01
N MET A 140 16.64 -3.63 17.97
CA MET A 140 15.49 -3.91 17.12
C MET A 140 15.44 -2.81 16.07
N ASP A 141 15.70 -3.15 14.81
CA ASP A 141 15.53 -2.21 13.70
C ASP A 141 14.07 -2.20 13.22
N ASP A 142 13.61 -0.97 13.02
CA ASP A 142 12.44 -0.49 12.27
C ASP A 142 11.02 -0.90 12.70
N ALA A 143 10.39 0.03 13.42
CA ALA A 143 8.95 0.23 13.38
C ALA A 143 8.56 0.82 12.01
N ILE A 144 7.79 0.06 11.23
CA ILE A 144 7.30 0.41 9.89
C ILE A 144 6.68 1.82 9.91
N LEU A 145 7.41 2.80 9.36
CA LEU A 145 6.87 4.14 9.10
C LEU A 145 5.77 4.04 8.03
N ALA A 146 4.74 4.86 8.18
CA ALA A 146 3.41 4.81 7.54
C ALA A 146 3.34 4.72 6.00
N SER A 147 4.46 4.62 5.28
CA SER A 147 4.61 4.14 3.91
C SER A 147 6.08 4.25 3.49
N ALA A 148 6.91 3.23 3.75
CA ALA A 148 8.32 3.25 3.32
C ALA A 148 8.78 1.89 2.76
N GLY A 149 9.46 1.89 1.60
CA GLY A 149 10.08 0.71 1.00
C GLY A 149 11.46 0.41 1.63
N THR A 150 11.83 -0.85 1.87
CA THR A 150 12.64 -1.73 0.98
C THR A 150 12.20 -3.20 1.16
N GLU A 151 10.91 -3.52 1.08
CA GLU A 151 10.45 -4.91 1.31
C GLU A 151 9.37 -5.41 0.35
N THR A 152 8.26 -4.70 0.11
CA THR A 152 7.18 -5.24 -0.76
C THR A 152 6.74 -4.28 -1.86
N ARG A 153 7.23 -4.51 -3.10
CA ARG A 153 6.55 -4.03 -4.32
C ARG A 153 6.52 -5.16 -5.36
N PRO A 154 5.38 -5.45 -6.00
CA PRO A 154 5.36 -6.37 -7.13
C PRO A 154 6.30 -5.88 -8.23
N ARG A 155 7.00 -6.80 -8.92
CA ARG A 155 7.69 -6.46 -10.18
C ARG A 155 6.64 -5.97 -11.18
N ASN A 156 6.83 -4.78 -11.73
CA ASN A 156 5.92 -4.19 -12.70
C ASN A 156 6.71 -3.39 -13.76
N VAL A 157 6.06 -3.11 -14.89
CA VAL A 157 6.57 -2.24 -15.96
C VAL A 157 5.55 -1.11 -16.17
N ALA A 158 6.02 0.12 -16.24
CA ALA A 158 5.16 1.29 -16.31
C ALA A 158 4.60 1.51 -17.73
N PHE A 159 3.27 1.55 -17.84
CA PHE A 159 2.51 1.95 -19.02
C PHE A 159 1.58 3.10 -18.62
N ASN A 160 1.13 3.92 -19.57
CA ASN A 160 0.02 4.84 -19.32
C ASN A 160 -1.29 4.04 -19.32
N TYR A 161 -2.25 4.42 -18.49
CA TYR A 161 -3.64 4.04 -18.75
C TYR A 161 -4.30 5.10 -19.64
N ILE A 162 -4.91 4.67 -20.73
CA ILE A 162 -5.67 5.53 -21.65
C ILE A 162 -7.10 5.03 -21.80
N VAL A 163 -8.03 5.94 -22.06
CA VAL A 163 -9.43 5.65 -22.37
C VAL A 163 -9.83 6.27 -23.69
N ARG A 164 -10.67 5.57 -24.45
CA ARG A 164 -11.35 6.12 -25.62
C ARG A 164 -12.41 7.11 -25.15
N ILE A 165 -12.53 8.25 -25.84
CA ILE A 165 -13.44 9.35 -25.43
C ILE A 165 -14.74 9.42 -26.24
N ALA A 166 -14.79 8.83 -27.44
CA ALA A 166 -15.94 8.87 -28.34
C ALA A 166 -16.00 7.58 -29.16
#